data_AF-A0A966S4Y5-F1
#
_entry.id   AF-A0A966S4Y5-F1
#
_cell.length_a   1.000
_cell.length_b   1.000
_cell.length_c   1.000
_cell.angle_alpha   90.00
_cell.angle_beta   90.00
_cell.angle_gamma   90.00
#
_symmetry.space_group_name_H-M   'P 1'
#
loop_
_entity.id
_entity.type
_entity.pdbx_description
1 polymer ?
#
loop_
_entity_poly.entity_id
_entity_poly.type
_entity_poly.pdbx_seq_one_letter_code
_entity_poly.pdbx_strand_id
1 'polypeptide(L)'
;MDDVNAILKERLKKNESLSKKMDSLAERSNNGQLSSFSGVFKVIPLQEQEIAQIRGLIEFYKKNNQNPSGDLDELLSITSEVKAINSQAIILHGERIKKAQLLLKNYKDGAFSTWLLYAYGNRQTPYNFLQYYEFYRALPPALRERLTDLPRQAIYTLATRQGDIEVKEELVRSYQGESKETFLERIRSAFPLSLQDKRRTTVADQIALSLERVLEKASQKPLNLSQIEKNRLLGLLLDLNKILK
;
A
#
# COMPACT_ATOMS: atom_id res chain seq x y z
N MET A 1 62.28 31.05 -0.50
CA MET A 1 61.40 30.31 -1.44
C MET A 1 60.65 29.14 -0.78
N ASP A 2 60.86 28.86 0.52
CA ASP A 2 60.21 27.73 1.21
C ASP A 2 58.77 28.01 1.68
N ASP A 3 58.40 29.27 1.83
CA ASP A 3 57.09 29.68 2.33
C ASP A 3 55.96 29.48 1.29
N VAL A 4 56.28 29.68 0.01
CA VAL A 4 55.33 29.45 -1.10
C VAL A 4 55.02 27.97 -1.26
N ASN A 5 56.01 27.09 -1.08
CA ASN A 5 55.83 25.64 -1.14
C ASN A 5 55.07 25.11 0.09
N ALA A 6 55.18 25.76 1.24
CA ALA A 6 54.39 25.44 2.43
C ALA A 6 52.90 25.80 2.22
N ILE A 7 52.62 26.99 1.69
CA ILE A 7 51.24 27.45 1.40
C ILE A 7 50.59 26.60 0.29
N LEU A 8 51.34 26.20 -0.73
CA LEU A 8 50.84 25.30 -1.79
C LEU A 8 50.55 23.90 -1.24
N LYS A 9 51.40 23.35 -0.36
CA LYS A 9 51.15 22.08 0.33
C LYS A 9 49.94 22.15 1.27
N GLU A 10 49.72 23.27 1.95
CA GLU A 10 48.53 23.48 2.79
C GLU A 10 47.24 23.58 1.95
N ARG A 11 47.28 24.28 0.81
CA ARG A 11 46.14 24.36 -0.12
C ARG A 11 45.83 23.02 -0.79
N LEU A 12 46.85 22.26 -1.17
CA LEU A 12 46.70 20.90 -1.71
C LEU A 12 46.15 19.91 -0.66
N LYS A 13 46.59 19.99 0.61
CA LYS A 13 46.02 19.20 1.71
C LYS A 13 44.56 19.59 2.03
N LYS A 14 44.19 20.86 1.92
CA LYS A 14 42.79 21.31 2.06
C LYS A 14 41.91 20.74 0.93
N ASN A 15 42.42 20.70 -0.30
CA ASN A 15 41.70 20.12 -1.45
C ASN A 15 41.67 18.59 -1.46
N GLU A 16 42.67 17.89 -0.92
CA GLU A 16 42.60 16.44 -0.74
C GLU A 16 41.49 16.04 0.22
N SER A 17 41.22 16.82 1.26
CA SER A 17 40.13 16.54 2.20
C SER A 17 38.74 16.75 1.56
N LEU A 18 38.63 17.69 0.63
CA LEU A 18 37.42 17.96 -0.15
C LEU A 18 37.23 16.93 -1.26
N SER A 19 38.31 16.55 -1.97
CA SER A 19 38.32 15.46 -2.96
C SER A 19 37.98 14.14 -2.29
N LYS A 20 38.64 13.75 -1.20
CA LYS A 20 38.31 12.53 -0.45
C LYS A 20 36.88 12.54 0.10
N LYS A 21 36.34 13.70 0.50
CA LYS A 21 34.93 13.82 0.86
C LYS A 21 34.02 13.65 -0.36
N MET A 22 34.31 14.28 -1.49
CA MET A 22 33.53 14.17 -2.73
C MET A 22 33.60 12.77 -3.34
N ASP A 23 34.76 12.13 -3.31
CA ASP A 23 35.00 10.76 -3.74
C ASP A 23 34.32 9.77 -2.80
N SER A 24 34.41 9.96 -1.47
CA SER A 24 33.64 9.16 -0.51
C SER A 24 32.12 9.37 -0.64
N LEU A 25 31.67 10.57 -1.00
CA LEU A 25 30.26 10.86 -1.28
C LEU A 25 29.82 10.23 -2.60
N ALA A 26 30.65 10.24 -3.64
CA ALA A 26 30.39 9.60 -4.92
C ALA A 26 30.39 8.07 -4.79
N GLU A 27 31.32 7.48 -4.04
CA GLU A 27 31.33 6.05 -3.71
C GLU A 27 30.12 5.66 -2.86
N ARG A 28 29.76 6.47 -1.85
CA ARG A 28 28.53 6.25 -1.06
C ARG A 28 27.25 6.45 -1.89
N SER A 29 27.27 7.32 -2.91
CA SER A 29 26.18 7.50 -3.87
C SER A 29 26.03 6.27 -4.76
N ASN A 30 27.14 5.79 -5.32
CA ASN A 30 27.19 4.64 -6.22
C ASN A 30 26.89 3.33 -5.49
N ASN A 31 27.24 3.22 -4.21
CA ASN A 31 26.93 2.08 -3.34
C ASN A 31 25.57 2.19 -2.64
N GLY A 32 24.73 3.17 -3.00
CA GLY A 32 23.36 3.33 -2.45
C GLY A 32 23.28 3.80 -0.99
N GLN A 33 24.42 4.10 -0.35
CA GLN A 33 24.55 4.54 1.04
C GLN A 33 24.23 6.03 1.26
N LEU A 34 23.99 6.81 0.20
CA LEU A 34 23.39 8.15 0.27
C LEU A 34 21.87 8.16 0.13
N SER A 35 21.27 7.00 -0.14
CA SER A 35 19.82 6.90 -0.03
C SER A 35 19.44 7.05 1.44
N SER A 36 18.27 7.63 1.74
CA SER A 36 17.70 7.80 3.09
C SER A 36 17.44 6.49 3.86
N PHE A 37 18.11 5.41 3.44
CA PHE A 37 17.94 4.01 3.82
C PHE A 37 19.10 3.46 4.66
N SER A 38 20.02 4.31 5.14
CA SER A 38 20.99 3.91 6.16
C SER A 38 20.31 3.85 7.54
N GLY A 39 19.61 2.75 7.84
CA GLY A 39 18.91 2.50 9.11
C GLY A 39 17.68 1.57 9.02
N VAL A 40 17.59 0.75 7.97
CA VAL A 40 16.31 0.24 7.42
C VAL A 40 15.82 -1.08 8.01
N PHE A 41 16.08 -1.38 9.27
CA PHE A 41 15.37 -2.49 9.93
C PHE A 41 14.88 -2.06 11.31
N LYS A 42 13.88 -1.18 11.34
CA LYS A 42 13.02 -1.08 12.52
C LYS A 42 12.09 -2.29 12.52
N VAL A 43 12.31 -3.19 13.48
CA VAL A 43 11.40 -4.30 13.82
C VAL A 43 10.04 -3.68 14.14
N ILE A 44 8.98 -4.15 13.46
CA ILE A 44 7.62 -3.68 13.71
C ILE A 44 7.00 -4.60 14.75
N PRO A 45 6.71 -4.14 15.98
CA PRO A 45 6.13 -5.00 17.00
C PRO A 45 4.77 -5.55 16.52
N LEU A 46 4.50 -6.81 16.87
CA LEU A 46 3.20 -7.42 16.62
C LEU A 46 2.19 -6.94 17.65
N GLN A 47 0.94 -6.74 17.22
CA GLN A 47 -0.16 -6.43 18.12
C GLN A 47 -0.57 -7.68 18.91
N GLU A 48 -1.20 -7.49 20.08
CA GLU A 48 -1.67 -8.60 20.92
C GLU A 48 -2.59 -9.58 20.18
N GLN A 49 -3.45 -9.05 19.30
CA GLN A 49 -4.32 -9.87 18.47
C GLN A 49 -3.55 -10.73 17.47
N GLU A 50 -2.48 -10.20 16.88
CA GLU A 50 -1.63 -10.94 15.94
C GLU A 50 -0.86 -12.05 16.66
N ILE A 51 -0.34 -11.75 17.87
CA ILE A 51 0.31 -12.73 18.73
C ILE A 51 -0.68 -13.85 19.10
N ALA A 52 -1.91 -13.50 19.47
CA ALA A 52 -2.96 -14.46 19.79
C ALA A 52 -3.33 -15.34 18.59
N GLN A 53 -3.40 -14.78 17.37
CA GLN A 53 -3.67 -15.53 16.15
C GLN A 53 -2.55 -16.52 15.81
N ILE A 54 -1.29 -16.11 15.93
CA ILE A 54 -0.13 -16.98 15.67
C ILE A 54 -0.06 -18.10 16.71
N ARG A 55 -0.32 -17.78 17.98
CA ARG A 55 -0.43 -18.79 19.04
C ARG A 55 -1.55 -19.79 18.74
N GLY A 56 -2.73 -19.31 18.35
CA GLY A 56 -3.85 -20.15 17.95
C GLY A 56 -3.53 -21.06 16.76
N LEU A 57 -2.77 -20.56 15.78
CA LEU A 57 -2.31 -21.34 14.63
C LEU A 57 -1.42 -22.51 15.06
N ILE A 58 -0.43 -22.25 15.92
CA ILE A 58 0.48 -23.31 16.38
C ILE A 58 -0.28 -24.34 17.21
N GLU A 59 -1.13 -23.89 18.12
CA GLU A 59 -1.93 -24.79 18.96
C GLU A 59 -2.91 -25.65 18.15
N PHE A 60 -3.51 -25.09 17.09
CA PHE A 60 -4.44 -25.81 16.23
C PHE A 60 -3.76 -26.86 15.35
N TYR A 61 -2.54 -26.57 14.86
CA TYR A 61 -1.82 -27.43 13.93
C TYR A 61 -0.72 -28.31 14.58
N LYS A 62 -0.50 -28.22 15.90
CA LYS A 62 0.52 -29.02 16.59
C LYS A 62 0.22 -30.52 16.51
N LYS A 63 1.26 -31.32 16.29
CA LYS A 63 1.21 -32.77 16.49
C LYS A 63 1.59 -33.10 17.94
N ASN A 64 1.17 -34.28 18.43
CA ASN A 64 1.29 -34.71 19.84
C ASN A 64 2.72 -34.64 20.44
N ASN A 65 3.78 -34.54 19.62
CA ASN A 65 5.19 -34.52 20.07
C ASN A 65 5.95 -33.23 19.75
N GLN A 66 5.28 -32.14 19.33
CA GLN A 66 5.94 -30.86 19.06
C GLN A 66 5.96 -29.96 20.30
N ASN A 67 7.08 -29.27 20.53
CA ASN A 67 7.18 -28.25 21.57
C ASN A 67 6.85 -26.87 20.96
N PRO A 68 5.65 -26.31 21.21
CA PRO A 68 5.19 -25.10 20.54
C PRO A 68 5.86 -23.82 21.04
N SER A 69 6.59 -23.85 22.17
CA SER A 69 7.11 -22.62 22.78
C SER A 69 8.24 -21.95 21.97
N GLY A 70 9.24 -22.72 21.54
CA GLY A 70 10.34 -22.19 20.71
C GLY A 70 9.87 -21.79 19.32
N ASP A 71 9.02 -22.63 18.70
CA ASP A 71 8.45 -22.37 17.38
C ASP A 71 7.57 -21.10 17.38
N LEU A 72 6.88 -20.81 18.48
CA LEU A 72 6.09 -19.59 18.63
C LEU A 72 6.97 -18.35 18.61
N ASP A 73 8.02 -18.29 19.41
CA ASP A 73 8.90 -17.12 19.47
C ASP A 73 9.56 -16.85 18.10
N GLU A 74 9.98 -17.90 17.40
CA GLU A 74 10.57 -17.79 16.07
C GLU A 74 9.53 -17.30 15.03
N LEU A 75 8.31 -17.84 15.04
CA LEU A 75 7.24 -17.39 14.15
C LEU A 75 6.82 -15.94 14.41
N LEU A 76 6.83 -15.49 15.66
CA LEU A 76 6.58 -14.09 16.00
C LEU A 76 7.68 -13.18 15.43
N SER A 77 8.96 -13.57 15.57
CA SER A 77 10.09 -12.82 14.99
C SER A 77 9.99 -12.73 13.47
N ILE A 78 9.83 -13.88 12.79
CA ILE A 78 9.70 -13.95 11.32
C ILE A 78 8.53 -13.08 10.85
N THR A 79 7.39 -13.15 11.53
CA THR A 79 6.21 -12.37 11.13
C THR A 79 6.46 -10.86 11.25
N SER A 80 7.12 -10.44 12.34
CA SER A 80 7.52 -9.04 12.55
C SER A 80 8.47 -8.56 11.44
N GLU A 81 9.47 -9.38 11.09
CA GLU A 81 10.43 -9.08 10.01
C GLU A 81 9.75 -8.98 8.65
N VAL A 82 8.85 -9.91 8.31
CA VAL A 82 8.07 -9.87 7.08
C VAL A 82 7.21 -8.61 7.01
N LYS A 83 6.62 -8.16 8.12
CA LYS A 83 5.89 -6.88 8.18
C LYS A 83 6.84 -5.71 7.92
N ALA A 84 8.02 -5.70 8.54
CA ALA A 84 9.03 -4.65 8.39
C ALA A 84 9.49 -4.52 6.92
N ILE A 85 9.88 -5.62 6.31
CA ILE A 85 10.31 -5.70 4.90
C ILE A 85 9.23 -5.14 3.98
N ASN A 86 7.99 -5.58 4.15
CA ASN A 86 6.91 -5.14 3.29
C ASN A 86 6.60 -3.64 3.44
N SER A 87 6.55 -3.12 4.68
CA SER A 87 6.30 -1.69 4.92
C SER A 87 7.38 -0.82 4.28
N GLN A 88 8.64 -1.24 4.38
CA GLN A 88 9.76 -0.52 3.77
C GLN A 88 9.72 -0.60 2.24
N ALA A 89 9.42 -1.78 1.68
CA ALA A 89 9.32 -1.96 0.24
C ALA A 89 8.31 -0.98 -0.39
N ILE A 90 7.17 -0.76 0.26
CA ILE A 90 6.16 0.19 -0.20
C ILE A 90 6.72 1.62 -0.25
N ILE A 91 7.41 2.05 0.81
CA ILE A 91 8.02 3.40 0.90
C ILE A 91 9.12 3.56 -0.15
N LEU A 92 9.99 2.55 -0.30
CA LEU A 92 11.07 2.48 -1.27
C LEU A 92 10.56 2.62 -2.70
N HIS A 93 9.58 1.78 -3.08
CA HIS A 93 8.97 1.86 -4.39
C HIS A 93 8.27 3.19 -4.59
N GLY A 94 7.49 3.68 -3.62
CA GLY A 94 6.80 4.94 -3.73
C GLY A 94 7.75 6.13 -3.96
N GLU A 95 8.90 6.17 -3.30
CA GLU A 95 9.94 7.19 -3.56
C GLU A 95 10.47 7.12 -4.99
N ARG A 96 10.80 5.92 -5.48
CA ARG A 96 11.32 5.72 -6.84
C ARG A 96 10.28 6.06 -7.90
N ILE A 97 9.02 5.68 -7.67
CA ILE A 97 7.89 6.04 -8.53
C ILE A 97 7.70 7.56 -8.53
N LYS A 98 7.80 8.23 -7.38
CA LYS A 98 7.70 9.70 -7.32
C LYS A 98 8.81 10.37 -8.12
N LYS A 99 10.04 9.87 -8.04
CA LYS A 99 11.17 10.36 -8.86
C LYS A 99 10.90 10.20 -10.35
N ALA A 100 10.42 9.02 -10.78
CA ALA A 100 10.03 8.80 -12.17
C ALA A 100 8.89 9.73 -12.63
N GLN A 101 7.88 9.95 -11.77
CA GLN A 101 6.78 10.89 -12.05
C GLN A 101 7.30 12.31 -12.29
N LEU A 102 8.27 12.77 -11.48
CA LEU A 102 8.86 14.09 -11.64
C LEU A 102 9.67 14.22 -12.93
N LEU A 103 10.47 13.20 -13.27
CA LEU A 103 11.24 13.17 -14.52
C LEU A 103 10.32 13.21 -15.75
N LEU A 104 9.22 12.44 -15.73
CA LEU A 104 8.31 12.30 -16.85
C LEU A 104 7.24 13.41 -16.92
N LYS A 105 7.23 14.38 -16.00
CA LYS A 105 6.21 15.43 -15.90
C LYS A 105 6.11 16.31 -17.16
N ASN A 106 7.23 16.55 -17.84
CA ASN A 106 7.29 17.42 -19.03
C ASN A 106 7.16 16.65 -20.34
N TYR A 107 6.89 15.35 -20.28
CA TYR A 107 6.68 14.51 -21.46
C TYR A 107 5.19 14.42 -21.80
N LYS A 108 4.88 13.87 -22.98
CA LYS A 108 3.50 13.68 -23.43
C LYS A 108 2.66 12.90 -22.40
N ASP A 109 1.38 13.27 -22.30
CA ASP A 109 0.40 12.56 -21.49
C ASP A 109 0.45 11.04 -21.74
N GLY A 110 0.43 10.29 -20.64
CA GLY A 110 0.54 8.84 -20.66
C GLY A 110 1.98 8.30 -20.54
N ALA A 111 3.03 9.12 -20.71
CA ALA A 111 4.42 8.66 -20.57
C ALA A 111 4.67 7.98 -19.20
N PHE A 112 4.24 8.62 -18.11
CA PHE A 112 4.34 8.03 -16.77
C PHE A 112 3.52 6.74 -16.63
N SER A 113 2.27 6.73 -17.08
CA SER A 113 1.40 5.55 -17.02
C SER A 113 1.92 4.37 -17.84
N THR A 114 2.62 4.63 -18.95
CA THR A 114 3.30 3.60 -19.77
C THR A 114 4.55 3.10 -19.07
N TRP A 115 5.36 3.98 -18.47
CA TRP A 115 6.49 3.57 -17.64
C TRP A 115 6.07 2.66 -16.48
N LEU A 116 4.95 2.97 -15.80
CA LEU A 116 4.40 2.09 -14.76
C LEU A 116 4.10 0.68 -15.29
N LEU A 117 3.51 0.57 -16.49
CA LEU A 117 3.24 -0.73 -17.11
C LEU A 117 4.54 -1.49 -17.42
N TYR A 118 5.56 -0.82 -17.94
CA TYR A 118 6.84 -1.47 -18.25
C TYR A 118 7.59 -1.92 -17.00
N ALA A 119 7.57 -1.13 -15.92
CA ALA A 119 8.30 -1.44 -14.71
C ALA A 119 7.57 -2.42 -13.76
N TYR A 120 6.23 -2.41 -13.74
CA TYR A 120 5.44 -3.17 -12.76
C TYR A 120 4.44 -4.15 -13.38
N GLY A 121 4.26 -4.16 -14.70
CA GLY A 121 3.26 -4.97 -15.40
C GLY A 121 1.80 -4.54 -15.16
N ASN A 122 1.55 -3.55 -14.30
CA ASN A 122 0.23 -3.04 -13.97
C ASN A 122 0.32 -1.58 -13.48
N ARG A 123 -0.81 -0.87 -13.46
CA ARG A 123 -0.87 0.52 -12.96
C ARG A 123 -1.29 0.60 -11.49
N GLN A 124 -2.12 -0.32 -11.02
CA GLN A 124 -2.78 -0.21 -9.73
C GLN A 124 -1.80 -0.27 -8.55
N THR A 125 -0.92 -1.27 -8.53
CA THR A 125 0.08 -1.44 -7.47
C THR A 125 1.02 -0.25 -7.36
N PRO A 126 1.67 0.25 -8.43
CA PRO A 126 2.56 1.39 -8.31
C PRO A 126 1.81 2.69 -7.98
N TYR A 127 0.57 2.88 -8.41
CA TYR A 127 -0.24 4.02 -7.94
C TYR A 127 -0.52 3.93 -6.43
N ASN A 128 -0.86 2.74 -5.91
CA ASN A 128 -1.05 2.56 -4.47
C ASN A 128 0.22 2.86 -3.67
N PHE A 129 1.39 2.43 -4.17
CA PHE A 129 2.68 2.73 -3.52
C PHE A 129 3.00 4.22 -3.55
N LEU A 130 2.76 4.90 -4.67
CA LEU A 130 2.94 6.35 -4.79
C LEU A 130 2.05 7.09 -3.79
N GLN A 131 0.76 6.76 -3.74
CA GLN A 131 -0.21 7.39 -2.84
C GLN A 131 0.14 7.14 -1.38
N TYR A 132 0.53 5.91 -1.03
CA TYR A 132 1.03 5.59 0.30
C TYR A 132 2.24 6.46 0.67
N TYR A 133 3.23 6.54 -0.21
CA TYR A 133 4.45 7.31 0.04
C TYR A 133 4.17 8.80 0.22
N GLU A 134 3.31 9.38 -0.62
CA GLU A 134 2.90 10.79 -0.51
C GLU A 134 2.18 11.05 0.82
N PHE A 135 1.27 10.16 1.23
CA PHE A 135 0.60 10.24 2.52
C PHE A 135 1.58 10.09 3.70
N TYR A 136 2.45 9.07 3.66
CA TYR A 136 3.50 8.86 4.66
C TYR A 136 4.37 10.11 4.86
N ARG A 137 4.75 10.78 3.77
CA ARG A 137 5.53 12.01 3.83
C ARG A 137 4.76 13.19 4.41
N ALA A 138 3.46 13.29 4.14
CA ALA A 138 2.61 14.36 4.65
C ALA A 138 2.38 14.26 6.16
N LEU A 139 2.39 13.03 6.71
CA LEU A 139 2.16 12.82 8.14
C LEU A 139 3.33 13.30 9.02
N PRO A 140 3.03 13.75 10.25
CA PRO A 140 4.00 13.96 11.32
C PRO A 140 4.78 12.66 11.65
N PRO A 141 6.07 12.74 12.05
CA PRO A 141 6.89 11.56 12.36
C PRO A 141 6.24 10.58 13.34
N ALA A 142 5.54 11.08 14.36
CA ALA A 142 4.85 10.26 15.35
C ALA A 142 3.71 9.40 14.76
N LEU A 143 3.05 9.86 13.69
CA LEU A 143 1.97 9.11 13.03
C LEU A 143 2.49 8.17 11.93
N ARG A 144 3.70 8.40 11.42
CA ARG A 144 4.33 7.52 10.43
C ARG A 144 4.58 6.13 10.98
N GLU A 145 5.00 6.02 12.24
CA GLU A 145 5.21 4.73 12.88
C GLU A 145 3.90 3.97 12.99
N ARG A 146 2.80 4.66 13.30
CA ARG A 146 1.48 4.02 13.40
C ARG A 146 0.98 3.45 12.07
N LEU A 147 1.41 3.98 10.92
CA LEU A 147 1.01 3.45 9.60
C LEU A 147 1.36 1.96 9.40
N THR A 148 2.31 1.41 10.16
CA THR A 148 2.63 -0.02 10.06
C THR A 148 1.57 -0.93 10.66
N ASP A 149 0.76 -0.36 11.54
CA ASP A 149 -0.24 -1.08 12.33
C ASP A 149 -1.58 -1.16 11.60
N LEU A 150 -1.82 -0.25 10.64
CA LEU A 150 -3.08 -0.21 9.93
C LEU A 150 -3.13 -1.23 8.78
N PRO A 151 -4.33 -1.76 8.46
CA PRO A 151 -4.52 -2.61 7.30
C PRO A 151 -4.13 -1.90 6.00
N ARG A 152 -3.24 -2.50 5.21
CA ARG A 152 -2.68 -1.88 3.98
C ARG A 152 -3.74 -1.36 3.02
N GLN A 153 -4.79 -2.14 2.79
CA GLN A 153 -5.90 -1.75 1.91
C GLN A 153 -6.63 -0.50 2.43
N ALA A 154 -6.76 -0.37 3.75
CA ALA A 154 -7.36 0.80 4.36
C ALA A 154 -6.46 2.03 4.24
N ILE A 155 -5.14 1.88 4.38
CA ILE A 155 -4.20 2.98 4.15
C ILE A 155 -4.24 3.44 2.70
N TYR A 156 -4.23 2.53 1.72
CA TYR A 156 -4.36 2.91 0.31
C TYR A 156 -5.68 3.65 0.04
N THR A 157 -6.76 3.19 0.68
CA THR A 157 -8.05 3.87 0.60
C THR A 157 -7.95 5.28 1.20
N LEU A 158 -7.44 5.42 2.42
CA LEU A 158 -7.29 6.70 3.12
C LEU A 158 -6.39 7.69 2.35
N ALA A 159 -5.26 7.21 1.83
CA ALA A 159 -4.30 7.99 1.08
C ALA A 159 -4.94 8.59 -0.20
N THR A 160 -5.72 7.79 -0.92
CA THR A 160 -6.37 8.21 -2.19
C THR A 160 -7.60 9.10 -2.02
N ARG A 161 -8.17 9.21 -0.81
CA ARG A 161 -9.33 10.07 -0.56
C ARG A 161 -8.94 11.54 -0.62
N GLN A 162 -9.75 12.36 -1.26
CA GLN A 162 -9.61 13.81 -1.16
C GLN A 162 -10.24 14.28 0.16
N GLY A 163 -9.64 15.29 0.79
CA GLY A 163 -10.10 15.87 2.05
C GLY A 163 -8.93 16.31 2.94
N ASP A 164 -9.29 16.95 4.06
CA ASP A 164 -8.35 17.56 5.00
C ASP A 164 -7.40 16.53 5.62
N ILE A 165 -6.11 16.90 5.69
CA ILE A 165 -5.07 16.01 6.20
C ILE A 165 -5.27 15.76 7.70
N GLU A 166 -5.79 16.73 8.42
CA GLU A 166 -6.08 16.68 9.86
C GLU A 166 -7.10 15.57 10.18
N VAL A 167 -8.10 15.39 9.33
CA VAL A 167 -9.10 14.32 9.50
C VAL A 167 -8.47 12.95 9.25
N LYS A 168 -7.54 12.85 8.29
CA LYS A 168 -6.79 11.61 8.03
C LYS A 168 -5.85 11.29 9.19
N GLU A 169 -5.19 12.29 9.75
CA GLU A 169 -4.33 12.16 10.92
C GLU A 169 -5.12 11.64 12.13
N GLU A 170 -6.32 12.18 12.37
CA GLU A 170 -7.17 11.73 13.47
C GLU A 170 -7.62 10.28 13.30
N LEU A 171 -7.94 9.84 12.08
CA LEU A 171 -8.24 8.42 11.81
C LEU A 171 -7.04 7.51 12.09
N VAL A 172 -5.82 7.92 11.74
CA VAL A 172 -4.60 7.17 12.06
C VAL A 172 -4.37 7.15 13.58
N ARG A 173 -4.61 8.27 14.26
CA ARG A 173 -4.45 8.41 15.71
C ARG A 173 -5.47 7.59 16.52
N SER A 174 -6.68 7.45 16.00
CA SER A 174 -7.79 6.77 16.67
C SER A 174 -7.94 5.30 16.26
N TYR A 175 -6.99 4.73 15.50
CA TYR A 175 -6.95 3.30 15.21
C TYR A 175 -6.55 2.50 16.46
N GLN A 176 -7.36 1.52 16.85
CA GLN A 176 -7.19 0.73 18.08
C GLN A 176 -7.07 -0.78 17.80
N GLY A 177 -6.72 -1.15 16.57
CA GLY A 177 -6.65 -2.57 16.18
C GLY A 177 -8.02 -3.15 15.79
N GLU A 178 -8.99 -2.30 15.42
CA GLU A 178 -10.24 -2.79 14.85
C GLU A 178 -10.02 -3.50 13.50
N SER A 179 -11.03 -4.26 13.08
CA SER A 179 -10.99 -4.99 11.80
C SER A 179 -10.81 -4.05 10.61
N LYS A 180 -10.22 -4.58 9.53
CA LYS A 180 -10.05 -3.86 8.27
C LYS A 180 -11.38 -3.34 7.73
N GLU A 181 -12.44 -4.13 7.84
CA GLU A 181 -13.79 -3.80 7.41
C GLU A 181 -14.33 -2.59 8.20
N THR A 182 -14.25 -2.64 9.52
CA THR A 182 -14.67 -1.55 10.42
C THR A 182 -13.88 -0.27 10.15
N PHE A 183 -12.55 -0.37 9.98
CA PHE A 183 -11.74 0.81 9.71
C PHE A 183 -12.01 1.39 8.32
N LEU A 184 -12.26 0.56 7.30
CA LEU A 184 -12.69 1.02 5.98
C LEU A 184 -14.03 1.74 6.02
N GLU A 185 -14.97 1.29 6.85
CA GLU A 185 -16.24 1.99 7.06
C GLU A 185 -16.03 3.36 7.70
N ARG A 186 -15.18 3.46 8.74
CA ARG A 186 -14.81 4.76 9.34
C ARG A 186 -14.23 5.72 8.30
N ILE A 187 -13.32 5.24 7.44
CA ILE A 187 -12.75 6.06 6.34
C ILE A 187 -13.84 6.52 5.38
N ARG A 188 -14.77 5.63 5.00
CA ARG A 188 -15.87 5.95 4.07
C ARG A 188 -16.85 6.96 4.67
N SER A 189 -17.10 6.89 5.97
CA SER A 189 -17.94 7.83 6.71
C SER A 189 -17.29 9.20 6.83
N ALA A 190 -15.99 9.25 7.10
CA ALA A 190 -15.22 10.50 7.18
C ALA A 190 -15.00 11.17 5.82
N PHE A 191 -14.83 10.36 4.76
CA PHE A 191 -14.59 10.84 3.39
C PHE A 191 -15.60 10.21 2.42
N PRO A 192 -16.88 10.64 2.48
CA PRO A 192 -17.90 10.11 1.58
C PRO A 192 -17.51 10.38 0.11
N LEU A 193 -17.82 9.42 -0.76
CA LEU A 193 -17.65 9.64 -2.21
C LEU A 193 -18.55 10.80 -2.63
N SER A 194 -18.02 11.76 -3.39
CA SER A 194 -18.83 12.83 -3.97
C SER A 194 -19.95 12.23 -4.83
N LEU A 195 -21.07 12.95 -4.97
CA LEU A 195 -22.20 12.53 -5.83
C LEU A 195 -21.79 12.31 -7.30
N GLN A 196 -20.62 12.81 -7.71
CA GLN A 196 -20.10 12.75 -9.08
C GLN A 196 -18.98 11.71 -9.24
N ASP A 197 -18.58 10.99 -8.17
CA ASP A 197 -17.52 9.98 -8.25
C ASP A 197 -18.05 8.70 -8.92
N LYS A 198 -17.52 8.38 -10.10
CA LYS A 198 -17.84 7.17 -10.90
C LYS A 198 -17.64 5.85 -10.14
N ARG A 199 -16.95 5.85 -8.99
CA ARG A 199 -16.77 4.68 -8.13
C ARG A 199 -17.90 4.49 -7.12
N ARG A 200 -18.83 5.45 -7.00
CA ARG A 200 -20.04 5.30 -6.21
C ARG A 200 -21.05 4.52 -7.05
N THR A 201 -20.86 3.20 -7.14
CA THR A 201 -21.86 2.32 -7.72
C THR A 201 -23.06 2.38 -6.79
N THR A 202 -24.15 3.00 -7.23
CA THR A 202 -25.40 2.93 -6.48
C THR A 202 -25.84 1.47 -6.41
N VAL A 203 -26.68 1.11 -5.44
CA VAL A 203 -27.27 -0.24 -5.40
C VAL A 203 -27.97 -0.56 -6.73
N ALA A 204 -28.58 0.46 -7.36
CA ALA A 204 -29.15 0.36 -8.69
C ALA A 204 -28.09 0.02 -9.77
N ASP A 205 -26.95 0.70 -9.79
CA ASP A 205 -25.86 0.43 -10.73
C ASP A 205 -25.26 -0.98 -10.55
N GLN A 206 -25.17 -1.48 -9.30
CA GLN A 206 -24.69 -2.83 -9.02
C GLN A 206 -25.67 -3.91 -9.47
N ILE A 207 -26.98 -3.66 -9.28
CA ILE A 207 -28.04 -4.53 -9.79
C ILE A 207 -28.03 -4.53 -11.32
N ALA A 208 -27.94 -3.36 -11.95
CA ALA A 208 -27.88 -3.21 -13.41
C ALA A 208 -26.70 -3.98 -14.02
N LEU A 209 -25.48 -3.75 -13.53
CA LEU A 209 -24.28 -4.46 -13.97
C LEU A 209 -24.37 -5.99 -13.78
N SER A 210 -25.04 -6.44 -12.72
CA SER A 210 -25.23 -7.88 -12.47
C SER A 210 -26.21 -8.49 -13.48
N LEU A 211 -27.29 -7.78 -13.81
CA LEU A 211 -28.27 -8.20 -14.82
C LEU A 211 -27.66 -8.22 -16.22
N GLU A 212 -26.86 -7.21 -16.59
CA GLU A 212 -26.13 -7.17 -17.86
C GLU A 212 -25.22 -8.39 -18.05
N ARG A 213 -24.48 -8.78 -17.00
CA ARG A 213 -23.65 -10.00 -17.02
C ARG A 213 -24.46 -11.29 -17.15
N VAL A 214 -25.62 -11.37 -16.50
CA VAL A 214 -26.53 -12.51 -16.63
C VAL A 214 -27.04 -12.62 -18.06
N LEU A 215 -27.42 -11.50 -18.68
CA LEU A 215 -27.86 -11.43 -20.08
C LEU A 215 -26.75 -11.79 -21.06
N GLU A 216 -25.54 -11.29 -20.84
CA GLU A 216 -24.37 -11.63 -21.65
C GLU A 216 -24.10 -13.14 -21.58
N LYS A 217 -24.08 -13.72 -20.38
CA LYS A 217 -23.89 -15.17 -20.18
C LYS A 217 -25.02 -16.01 -20.81
N ALA A 218 -26.27 -15.53 -20.75
CA ALA A 218 -27.42 -16.17 -21.37
C ALA A 218 -27.41 -16.07 -22.91
N SER A 219 -26.80 -15.03 -23.46
CA SER A 219 -26.68 -14.82 -24.91
C SER A 219 -25.56 -15.65 -25.55
N GLN A 220 -24.53 -16.01 -24.77
CA GLN A 220 -23.37 -16.76 -25.27
C GLN A 220 -23.66 -18.24 -25.59
N LYS A 221 -24.70 -18.84 -24.99
CA LYS A 221 -25.12 -20.23 -25.27
C LYS A 221 -26.64 -20.38 -25.15
N PRO A 222 -27.29 -21.18 -26.01
CA PRO A 222 -28.70 -21.50 -25.85
C PRO A 222 -28.93 -22.17 -24.49
N LEU A 223 -29.76 -21.55 -23.67
CA LEU A 223 -30.13 -22.05 -22.35
C LEU A 223 -31.22 -23.13 -22.50
N ASN A 224 -30.82 -24.40 -22.42
CA ASN A 224 -31.75 -25.53 -22.32
C ASN A 224 -32.27 -25.65 -20.88
N LEU A 225 -33.23 -24.81 -20.52
CA LEU A 225 -33.82 -24.78 -19.18
C LEU A 225 -34.96 -25.79 -19.08
N SER A 226 -35.01 -26.52 -17.97
CA SER A 226 -36.20 -27.26 -17.56
C SER A 226 -37.36 -26.29 -17.23
N GLN A 227 -38.60 -26.81 -17.23
CA GLN A 227 -39.77 -26.01 -16.87
C GLN A 227 -39.67 -25.43 -15.45
N ILE A 228 -39.03 -26.16 -14.52
CA ILE A 228 -38.81 -25.73 -13.14
C ILE A 228 -37.83 -24.56 -13.09
N GLU A 229 -36.72 -24.63 -13.81
CA GLU A 229 -35.72 -23.56 -13.87
C GLU A 229 -36.27 -22.30 -14.55
N LYS A 230 -37.05 -22.47 -15.62
CA LYS A 230 -37.75 -21.37 -16.29
C LYS A 230 -38.71 -20.65 -15.33
N ASN A 231 -39.53 -21.40 -14.60
CA ASN A 231 -40.46 -20.83 -13.63
C ASN A 231 -39.73 -20.10 -12.50
N ARG A 232 -38.60 -20.65 -12.04
CA ARG A 232 -37.76 -20.02 -11.01
C ARG A 232 -37.18 -18.68 -11.47
N LEU A 233 -36.62 -18.61 -12.67
CA LEU A 233 -36.07 -17.36 -13.22
C LEU A 233 -37.15 -16.30 -13.43
N LEU A 234 -38.33 -16.70 -13.93
CA LEU A 234 -39.47 -15.80 -14.07
C LEU A 234 -39.98 -15.29 -12.71
N GLY A 235 -39.99 -16.14 -11.68
CA GLY A 235 -40.30 -15.73 -10.31
C GLY A 235 -39.35 -14.66 -9.77
N LEU A 236 -38.04 -14.86 -9.96
CA LEU A 236 -37.02 -13.87 -9.56
C LEU A 236 -37.18 -12.53 -10.28
N LEU A 237 -37.54 -12.54 -11.57
CA LEU A 237 -37.83 -11.30 -12.32
C LEU A 237 -39.09 -10.59 -11.82
N LEU A 238 -40.12 -11.34 -11.47
CA LEU A 238 -41.36 -10.78 -10.89
C LEU A 238 -41.11 -10.15 -9.52
N ASP A 239 -40.34 -10.81 -8.67
CA ASP A 239 -40.01 -10.28 -7.35
C ASP A 239 -39.10 -9.06 -7.44
N LEU A 240 -38.13 -9.06 -8.35
CA LEU A 240 -37.33 -7.86 -8.64
C LEU A 240 -38.23 -6.70 -9.10
N ASN A 241 -39.20 -6.95 -9.97
CA ASN A 241 -40.13 -5.92 -10.44
C ASN A 241 -41.05 -5.36 -9.35
N LYS A 242 -41.37 -6.16 -8.31
CA LYS A 242 -42.11 -5.67 -7.13
C LYS A 242 -41.26 -4.75 -6.26
N ILE A 243 -39.97 -5.04 -6.14
CA ILE A 243 -39.01 -4.26 -5.34
C ILE A 243 -38.66 -2.92 -6.00
N LEU A 244 -38.72 -2.85 -7.33
CA LEU A 244 -38.41 -1.65 -8.11
C LEU A 244 -39.57 -0.63 -8.22
N LYS A 245 -40.73 -0.91 -7.61
CA LYS A 245 -41.86 0.02 -7.47
C LYS A 245 -41.77 0.80 -6.16
#